data_AF-T2MDZ4-F1
#
_entry.id   AF-T2MDZ4-F1
#
_cell.length_a   1.000
_cell.length_b   1.000
_cell.length_c   1.000
_cell.angle_alpha   90.00
_cell.angle_beta   90.00
_cell.angle_gamma   90.00
#
_symmetry.space_group_name_H-M   'P 1'
#
loop_
_entity.id
_entity.type
_entity.pdbx_description
1 polymer ?
#
loop_
_entity_poly.entity_id
_entity_poly.type
_entity_poly.pdbx_seq_one_letter_code
_entity_poly.pdbx_strand_id
1 'polypeptide(L)'
;MIYQDEIVFPAVTLCNFNFFPHYLINGTIGEKVISILAPLESFNQTHQELVSQQGPYIANIRDYRSVLPKNKWKRKKIANKDEKSKQEEIYFDRNFDFSEFVKKHGHKIGHMIKKCHWKAQKCGPENFTSVLTDFGLCYTFNPGTPEHPLLKVHRAGVDFGLRLQLNVQQDQYYGILRDSSGFKVMIHDQNEPPLINELGFAIHPGMHTFCSIRKTKVLNLPLPWETACEDKKPDGSKKYTKSACLMKCRAEFIISICKCRSFQHAGQAPVCLPHEIRDCVRPAIATFMNESDHCECPVPCEKIRYQTQLSYAQMPAKHYSEALAKLKHIDEERMRHFLRDNLLELDLYFEEMTTQVIQQVPAYDEESLFGDIGGQVGLFLGASMLTILEIVDLLGRVLIIKFGSRRIKDHLV
;
A
#
# COMPACT_ATOMS: atom_id res chain seq x y z
N MET A 1 -8.13 -24.08 -6.51
CA MET A 1 -8.84 -22.83 -6.86
C MET A 1 -10.33 -23.07 -6.67
N ILE A 2 -11.06 -22.13 -6.08
CA ILE A 2 -12.50 -22.28 -5.80
C ILE A 2 -13.25 -21.24 -6.63
N TYR A 3 -14.21 -21.69 -7.44
CA TYR A 3 -15.10 -20.81 -8.18
C TYR A 3 -16.10 -20.15 -7.23
N GLN A 4 -16.38 -18.86 -7.41
CA GLN A 4 -17.32 -18.10 -6.58
C GLN A 4 -18.33 -17.37 -7.45
N ASP A 5 -19.62 -17.46 -7.08
CA ASP A 5 -20.69 -16.70 -7.74
C ASP A 5 -20.59 -15.19 -7.46
N GLU A 6 -19.87 -14.82 -6.40
CA GLU A 6 -19.66 -13.45 -5.99
C GLU A 6 -18.30 -13.27 -5.32
N ILE A 7 -17.57 -12.22 -5.69
CA ILE A 7 -16.29 -11.83 -5.08
C ILE A 7 -16.37 -10.37 -4.62
N VAL A 8 -16.00 -10.11 -3.36
CA VAL A 8 -15.81 -8.75 -2.85
C VAL A 8 -14.68 -8.08 -3.62
N PHE A 9 -14.97 -6.93 -4.22
CA PHE A 9 -13.97 -6.14 -4.92
C PHE A 9 -12.96 -5.58 -3.90
N PRO A 10 -11.66 -5.46 -4.23
CA PRO A 10 -10.70 -4.94 -3.27
C PRO A 10 -10.91 -3.45 -2.98
N ALA A 11 -10.25 -2.96 -1.94
CA ALA A 11 -10.04 -1.53 -1.77
C ALA A 11 -8.94 -1.06 -2.74
N VAL A 12 -9.15 0.08 -3.38
CA VAL A 12 -8.19 0.66 -4.33
C VAL A 12 -7.82 2.06 -3.87
N THR A 13 -6.59 2.23 -3.40
CA THR A 13 -6.07 3.53 -2.96
C THR A 13 -5.24 4.18 -4.07
N LEU A 14 -5.58 5.43 -4.39
CA LEU A 14 -4.96 6.25 -5.44
C LEU A 14 -4.31 7.49 -4.81
N CYS A 15 -3.05 7.71 -5.12
CA CYS A 15 -2.30 8.90 -4.71
C CYS A 15 -1.67 9.57 -5.93
N ASN A 16 -1.83 10.89 -6.07
CA ASN A 16 -1.07 11.65 -7.06
C ASN A 16 0.40 11.73 -6.61
N PHE A 17 1.35 11.66 -7.54
CA PHE A 17 2.76 11.87 -7.20
C PHE A 17 3.03 13.30 -6.73
N ASN A 18 2.27 14.28 -7.21
CA ASN A 18 2.35 15.63 -6.72
C ASN A 18 1.60 15.78 -5.40
N PHE A 19 2.31 16.30 -4.40
CA PHE A 19 1.80 16.40 -3.04
C PHE A 19 0.71 17.48 -2.93
N PHE A 20 0.91 18.62 -3.61
CA PHE A 20 0.00 19.76 -3.60
C PHE A 20 -0.12 20.38 -5.00
N PRO A 21 -1.33 20.63 -5.51
CA PRO A 21 -1.48 21.38 -6.74
C PRO A 21 -1.12 22.85 -6.50
N HIS A 22 -0.37 23.44 -7.43
CA HIS A 22 0.14 24.81 -7.33
C HIS A 22 -0.95 25.84 -7.03
N TYR A 23 -2.12 25.75 -7.66
CA TYR A 23 -3.22 26.71 -7.44
C TYR A 23 -3.75 26.77 -5.99
N LEU A 24 -3.58 25.73 -5.17
CA LEU A 24 -4.00 25.74 -3.76
C LEU A 24 -2.95 26.31 -2.83
N ILE A 25 -1.68 26.28 -3.23
CA ILE A 25 -0.56 26.71 -2.40
C ILE A 25 -0.03 28.09 -2.77
N ASN A 26 -0.25 28.53 -4.01
CA ASN A 26 0.24 29.79 -4.54
C ASN A 26 -0.29 30.97 -3.71
N GLY A 27 0.60 31.85 -3.26
CA GLY A 27 0.26 33.01 -2.43
C GLY A 27 -0.20 32.67 -1.01
N THR A 28 -0.01 31.42 -0.56
CA THR A 28 -0.29 30.97 0.81
C THR A 28 1.00 30.56 1.53
N ILE A 29 0.91 30.12 2.78
CA ILE A 29 2.04 29.48 3.49
C ILE A 29 2.53 28.19 2.79
N GLY A 30 1.76 27.62 1.85
CA GLY A 30 2.10 26.40 1.13
C GLY A 30 3.39 26.47 0.32
N GLU A 31 3.70 27.61 -0.30
CA GLU A 31 5.00 27.78 -0.99
C GLU A 31 6.18 27.63 -0.02
N LYS A 32 6.04 28.21 1.18
CA LYS A 32 7.04 28.10 2.26
C LYS A 32 7.14 26.67 2.80
N VAL A 33 6.00 25.99 2.95
CA VAL A 33 5.98 24.58 3.34
C VAL A 33 6.75 23.73 2.33
N ILE A 34 6.55 23.94 1.03
CA ILE A 34 7.27 23.19 -0.01
C ILE A 34 8.75 23.54 -0.04
N SER A 35 9.13 24.81 0.12
CA SER A 35 10.54 25.18 0.18
C SER A 35 11.27 24.57 1.39
N ILE A 36 10.56 24.38 2.51
CA ILE A 36 11.08 23.65 3.67
C ILE A 36 11.20 22.16 3.37
N LEU A 37 10.16 21.54 2.80
CA LEU A 37 10.14 20.11 2.54
C LEU A 37 11.11 19.70 1.43
N ALA A 38 11.38 20.54 0.43
CA ALA A 38 12.37 20.25 -0.62
C ALA A 38 13.11 21.54 -1.01
N PRO A 39 14.15 21.92 -0.26
CA PRO A 39 14.93 23.11 -0.57
C PRO A 39 15.71 22.90 -1.87
N LEU A 40 15.71 23.88 -2.77
CA LEU A 40 16.43 23.83 -4.05
C LEU A 40 17.94 23.56 -3.90
N GLU A 41 18.53 23.93 -2.77
CA GLU A 41 19.94 23.67 -2.45
C GLU A 41 20.26 22.16 -2.37
N SER A 42 19.29 21.34 -1.94
CA SER A 42 19.44 19.87 -1.92
C SER A 42 19.51 19.24 -3.32
N PHE A 43 18.94 19.91 -4.33
CA PHE A 43 18.98 19.49 -5.73
C PHE A 43 20.35 19.71 -6.36
N ASN A 44 21.00 20.84 -6.04
CA ASN A 44 22.31 21.18 -6.59
C ASN A 44 23.41 20.22 -6.13
N GLN A 45 23.31 19.66 -4.92
CA GLN A 45 24.30 18.71 -4.38
C GLN A 45 24.15 17.29 -4.94
N THR A 46 22.92 16.79 -5.13
CA THR A 46 22.68 15.42 -5.62
C THR A 46 22.80 15.27 -7.14
N HIS A 47 22.57 16.32 -7.93
CA HIS A 47 22.51 16.23 -9.39
C HIS A 47 23.74 16.81 -10.11
N GLN A 48 24.80 17.19 -9.39
CA GLN A 48 26.09 17.50 -10.00
C GLN A 48 26.64 16.31 -10.81
N GLU A 49 26.29 15.07 -10.44
CA GLU A 49 26.66 13.85 -11.16
C GLU A 49 25.87 13.65 -12.46
N LEU A 50 24.56 13.96 -12.48
CA LEU A 50 23.74 13.88 -13.70
C LEU A 50 24.11 14.94 -14.75
N VAL A 51 24.64 16.08 -14.30
CA VAL A 51 25.15 17.14 -15.19
C VAL A 51 26.60 16.90 -15.62
N SER A 52 27.38 16.11 -14.87
CA SER A 52 28.80 15.85 -15.15
C SER A 52 29.06 14.59 -15.98
N GLN A 53 28.08 13.71 -16.17
CA GLN A 53 28.20 12.59 -17.10
C GLN A 53 28.22 13.09 -18.57
N GLN A 54 29.41 13.45 -19.05
CA GLN A 54 29.71 13.52 -20.48
C GLN A 54 29.86 12.10 -21.03
N GLY A 55 28.75 11.35 -21.12
CA GLY A 55 28.71 10.12 -21.90
C GLY A 55 28.70 10.44 -23.40
N PRO A 56 29.34 9.62 -24.26
CA PRO A 56 29.45 9.88 -25.71
C PRO A 56 28.11 9.90 -26.48
N TYR A 57 26.98 9.64 -25.80
CA TYR A 57 25.63 9.61 -26.38
C TYR A 57 24.62 10.52 -25.69
N ILE A 58 25.02 11.33 -24.69
CA ILE A 58 24.12 12.36 -24.15
C ILE A 58 24.24 13.58 -25.06
N ALA A 59 23.25 13.78 -25.93
CA ALA A 59 23.10 15.03 -26.66
C ALA A 59 23.27 16.18 -25.66
N ASN A 60 24.24 17.06 -25.91
CA ASN A 60 24.56 18.17 -25.03
C ASN A 60 23.25 18.88 -24.65
N ILE A 61 22.93 18.98 -23.35
CA ILE A 61 21.71 19.68 -22.88
C ILE A 61 21.63 21.12 -23.43
N ARG A 62 22.77 21.69 -23.86
CA ARG A 62 22.86 22.96 -24.60
C ARG A 62 22.13 22.95 -25.94
N ASP A 63 22.10 21.83 -26.65
CA ASP A 63 21.42 21.71 -27.95
C ASP A 63 19.89 21.71 -27.79
N TYR A 64 19.35 21.22 -26.67
CA TYR A 64 17.91 21.26 -26.41
C TYR A 64 17.35 22.68 -26.19
N ARG A 65 18.21 23.65 -25.82
CA ARG A 65 17.81 25.07 -25.76
C ARG A 65 17.48 25.65 -27.14
N SER A 66 17.95 25.04 -28.22
CA SER A 66 17.71 25.52 -29.58
C SER A 66 16.33 25.15 -30.14
N VAL A 67 15.62 24.21 -29.49
CA VAL A 67 14.33 23.66 -29.97
C VAL A 67 13.11 24.31 -29.31
N LEU A 68 13.30 25.08 -28.23
CA LEU A 68 12.18 25.77 -27.57
C LEU A 68 11.73 26.99 -28.40
N PRO A 69 10.42 27.15 -28.69
CA PRO A 69 9.89 28.32 -29.37
C PRO A 69 10.24 29.57 -28.57
N LYS A 70 10.81 30.58 -29.25
CA LYS A 70 11.23 31.87 -28.68
C LYS A 70 10.01 32.72 -28.27
N ASN A 71 9.23 32.26 -27.30
CA ASN A 71 8.26 33.11 -26.62
C ASN A 71 9.03 34.07 -25.72
N LYS A 72 8.92 35.37 -26.03
CA LYS A 72 9.54 36.50 -25.31
C LYS A 72 8.96 36.63 -23.89
N TRP A 73 9.28 35.70 -23.00
CA TRP A 73 9.27 35.98 -21.58
C TRP A 73 10.48 36.87 -21.31
N LYS A 74 10.26 38.17 -21.03
CA LYS A 74 11.32 39.06 -20.57
C LYS A 74 11.94 38.43 -19.33
N ARG A 75 13.11 37.80 -19.49
CA ARG A 75 13.98 37.43 -18.37
C ARG A 75 14.30 38.73 -17.63
N LYS A 76 13.67 38.94 -16.47
CA LYS A 76 14.22 39.84 -15.46
C LYS A 76 15.64 39.29 -15.19
N LYS A 77 16.67 40.08 -15.47
CA LYS A 77 18.03 39.78 -15.00
C LYS A 77 17.91 39.59 -13.50
N ILE A 78 18.08 38.37 -13.02
CA ILE A 78 18.37 38.12 -11.61
C ILE A 78 19.75 38.73 -11.43
N ALA A 79 19.78 39.93 -10.84
CA ALA A 79 21.02 40.54 -10.43
C ALA A 79 21.65 39.61 -9.39
N ASN A 80 22.92 39.25 -9.58
CA ASN A 80 23.76 38.76 -8.50
C ASN A 80 23.82 39.88 -7.46
N LYS A 81 22.90 39.82 -6.50
CA LYS A 81 23.12 40.41 -5.18
C LYS A 81 23.74 39.30 -4.37
N ASP A 82 24.97 39.51 -3.95
CA ASP A 82 25.56 38.85 -2.78
C ASP A 82 24.75 39.26 -1.55
N GLU A 83 23.52 38.75 -1.45
CA GLU A 83 22.69 38.82 -0.25
C GLU A 83 22.98 37.54 0.51
N LYS A 84 23.88 37.64 1.51
CA LYS A 84 23.96 36.69 2.63
C LYS A 84 22.53 36.27 2.96
N SER A 85 22.20 35.01 2.68
CA SER A 85 20.90 34.43 2.97
C SER A 85 20.65 34.53 4.47
N LYS A 86 19.98 35.60 4.90
CA LYS A 86 19.23 35.59 6.14
C LYS A 86 18.17 34.53 5.96
N GLN A 87 18.45 33.35 6.48
CA GLN A 87 17.44 32.33 6.73
C GLN A 87 16.46 33.00 7.71
N GLU A 88 15.40 33.61 7.19
CA GLU A 88 14.29 34.04 8.02
C GLU A 88 13.79 32.77 8.72
N GLU A 89 13.93 32.70 10.05
CA GLU A 89 13.31 31.64 10.83
C GLU A 89 11.80 31.68 10.56
N ILE A 90 11.33 30.71 9.76
CA ILE A 90 9.92 30.61 9.39
C ILE A 90 9.17 30.13 10.62
N TYR A 91 8.56 31.06 11.35
CA TYR A 91 7.72 30.75 12.49
C TYR A 91 6.37 30.22 12.00
N PHE A 92 6.14 28.92 12.19
CA PHE A 92 4.78 28.38 12.13
C PHE A 92 4.05 28.77 13.41
N ASP A 93 2.84 29.30 13.27
CA ASP A 93 1.98 29.57 14.43
C ASP A 93 1.76 28.28 15.22
N ARG A 94 1.58 28.39 16.55
CA ARG A 94 1.35 27.24 17.45
C ARG A 94 0.10 26.45 17.07
N ASN A 95 -0.83 27.06 16.32
CA ASN A 95 -2.05 26.44 15.81
C ASN A 95 -1.89 25.75 14.44
N PHE A 96 -0.69 25.72 13.87
CA PHE A 96 -0.46 25.06 12.59
C PHE A 96 -0.46 23.54 12.74
N ASP A 97 -1.53 22.89 12.28
CA ASP A 97 -1.58 21.43 12.13
C ASP A 97 -1.28 21.04 10.68
N PHE A 98 -0.15 20.35 10.49
CA PHE A 98 0.27 19.93 9.16
C PHE A 98 -0.67 18.88 8.53
N SER A 99 -1.33 18.03 9.33
CA SER A 99 -2.31 17.04 8.85
C SER A 99 -3.53 17.74 8.24
N GLU A 100 -4.07 18.73 8.92
CA GLU A 100 -5.18 19.56 8.40
C GLU A 100 -4.76 20.40 7.20
N PHE A 101 -3.53 20.92 7.22
CA PHE A 101 -2.95 21.61 6.06
C PHE A 101 -2.93 20.69 4.83
N VAL A 102 -2.50 19.43 4.99
CA VAL A 102 -2.44 18.44 3.90
C VAL A 102 -3.84 18.11 3.37
N LYS A 103 -4.82 17.89 4.26
CA LYS A 103 -6.21 17.63 3.85
C LYS A 103 -6.81 18.82 3.10
N LYS A 104 -6.53 20.04 3.53
CA LYS A 104 -7.07 21.26 2.92
C LYS A 104 -6.47 21.52 1.55
N HIS A 105 -5.14 21.45 1.41
CA HIS A 105 -4.41 21.86 0.20
C HIS A 105 -4.01 20.70 -0.73
N GLY A 106 -4.27 19.44 -0.37
CA GLY A 106 -4.05 18.30 -1.25
C GLY A 106 -4.94 18.29 -2.49
N HIS A 107 -4.54 17.53 -3.52
CA HIS A 107 -5.32 17.36 -4.74
C HIS A 107 -6.73 16.87 -4.42
N LYS A 108 -7.75 17.53 -4.98
CA LYS A 108 -9.14 17.12 -4.80
C LYS A 108 -9.51 16.06 -5.84
N ILE A 109 -10.05 14.93 -5.39
CA ILE A 109 -10.42 13.80 -6.26
C ILE A 109 -11.37 14.21 -7.39
N GLY A 110 -12.31 15.13 -7.13
CA GLY A 110 -13.23 15.65 -8.15
C GLY A 110 -12.57 16.43 -9.28
N HIS A 111 -11.35 16.94 -9.09
CA HIS A 111 -10.58 17.59 -10.16
C HIS A 111 -9.71 16.59 -10.94
N MET A 112 -9.34 15.48 -10.30
CA MET A 112 -8.53 14.41 -10.88
C MET A 112 -9.38 13.44 -11.70
N ILE A 113 -10.53 12.98 -11.20
CA ILE A 113 -11.41 12.06 -11.93
C ILE A 113 -12.14 12.81 -13.05
N LYS A 114 -11.91 12.40 -14.30
CA LYS A 114 -12.64 12.90 -15.49
C LYS A 114 -13.77 11.98 -15.91
N LYS A 115 -13.57 10.66 -15.80
CA LYS A 115 -14.61 9.65 -16.02
C LYS A 115 -14.42 8.54 -14.97
N CYS A 116 -15.53 8.03 -14.45
CA CYS A 116 -15.56 6.90 -13.52
C CYS A 116 -16.71 5.99 -13.92
N HIS A 117 -16.42 4.71 -14.09
CA HIS A 117 -17.44 3.68 -14.24
C HIS A 117 -17.17 2.51 -13.29
N TRP A 118 -18.20 2.09 -12.57
CA TRP A 118 -18.22 0.89 -11.75
C TRP A 118 -19.28 -0.06 -12.33
N LYS A 119 -18.89 -1.26 -12.76
CA LYS A 119 -19.78 -2.20 -13.47
C LYS A 119 -20.53 -1.55 -14.65
N ALA A 120 -19.81 -0.81 -15.48
CA ALA A 120 -20.35 -0.01 -16.59
C ALA A 120 -21.36 1.10 -16.22
N GLN A 121 -21.64 1.32 -14.94
CA GLN A 121 -22.47 2.43 -14.46
C GLN A 121 -21.60 3.61 -14.06
N LYS A 122 -22.08 4.84 -14.28
CA LYS A 122 -21.34 6.05 -13.88
C LYS A 122 -21.17 6.07 -12.36
N CYS A 123 -19.93 6.31 -11.92
CA CYS A 123 -19.59 6.62 -10.53
C CYS A 123 -19.00 8.02 -10.43
N GLY A 124 -18.78 8.48 -9.21
CA GLY A 124 -18.25 9.82 -8.96
C GLY A 124 -17.30 9.91 -7.77
N PRO A 125 -16.81 11.13 -7.49
CA PRO A 125 -15.96 11.47 -6.35
C PRO A 125 -16.49 10.99 -4.99
N GLU A 126 -17.81 10.92 -4.83
CA GLU A 126 -18.52 10.50 -3.64
C GLU A 126 -18.29 9.02 -3.28
N ASN A 127 -17.83 8.18 -4.21
CA ASN A 127 -17.50 6.79 -3.94
C ASN A 127 -16.07 6.59 -3.40
N PHE A 128 -15.34 7.68 -3.17
CA PHE A 128 -13.96 7.67 -2.71
C PHE A 128 -13.84 8.35 -1.36
N THR A 129 -13.20 7.67 -0.41
CA THR A 129 -12.90 8.23 0.91
C THR A 129 -11.47 8.74 0.96
N SER A 130 -11.27 9.93 1.53
CA SER A 130 -9.92 10.49 1.67
C SER A 130 -9.12 9.77 2.76
N VAL A 131 -7.85 9.49 2.48
CA VAL A 131 -6.89 8.90 3.42
C VAL A 131 -5.56 9.64 3.31
N LEU A 132 -4.91 9.90 4.45
CA LEU A 132 -3.57 10.48 4.47
C LEU A 132 -2.52 9.39 4.38
N THR A 133 -1.52 9.59 3.52
CA THR A 133 -0.38 8.67 3.36
C THR A 133 0.92 9.46 3.22
N ASP A 134 2.04 8.75 3.04
CA ASP A 134 3.34 9.35 2.72
C ASP A 134 3.34 10.20 1.43
N PHE A 135 2.33 10.04 0.55
CA PHE A 135 2.13 10.84 -0.67
C PHE A 135 1.23 12.07 -0.45
N GLY A 136 0.77 12.31 0.78
CA GLY A 136 -0.17 13.40 1.10
C GLY A 136 -1.61 12.92 1.10
N LEU A 137 -2.51 13.70 0.47
CA LEU A 137 -3.93 13.38 0.41
C LEU A 137 -4.25 12.39 -0.72
N CYS A 138 -4.66 11.20 -0.34
CA CYS A 138 -5.01 10.12 -1.24
C CYS A 138 -6.48 9.72 -1.08
N TYR A 139 -6.94 8.84 -1.97
CA TYR A 139 -8.35 8.45 -2.05
C TYR A 139 -8.50 6.95 -2.23
N THR A 140 -9.36 6.34 -1.42
CA THR A 140 -9.64 4.90 -1.45
C THR A 140 -11.04 4.65 -1.96
N PHE A 141 -11.14 3.89 -3.05
CA PHE A 141 -12.39 3.32 -3.53
C PHE A 141 -12.71 2.04 -2.75
N ASN A 142 -13.99 1.82 -2.44
CA ASN A 142 -14.49 0.64 -1.74
C ASN A 142 -13.77 0.34 -0.39
N PRO A 143 -13.71 1.30 0.55
CA PRO A 143 -12.99 1.14 1.81
C PRO A 143 -13.71 0.22 2.82
N GLY A 144 -14.99 -0.13 2.61
CA GLY A 144 -15.76 -0.97 3.54
C GLY A 144 -16.15 -0.27 4.84
N THR A 145 -16.42 1.04 4.78
CA THR A 145 -16.90 1.84 5.91
C THR A 145 -18.44 1.78 6.03
N PRO A 146 -19.05 2.17 7.17
CA PRO A 146 -20.51 2.20 7.29
C PRO A 146 -21.20 3.06 6.22
N GLU A 147 -20.55 4.14 5.78
CA GLU A 147 -21.03 5.04 4.71
C GLU A 147 -20.89 4.42 3.31
N HIS A 148 -19.93 3.51 3.13
CA HIS A 148 -19.63 2.86 1.86
C HIS A 148 -19.63 1.34 2.02
N PRO A 149 -20.80 0.68 1.83
CA PRO A 149 -20.91 -0.76 1.94
C PRO A 149 -20.02 -1.46 0.89
N LEU A 150 -19.59 -2.68 1.24
CA LEU A 150 -18.68 -3.45 0.40
C LEU A 150 -19.26 -3.71 -0.99
N LEU A 151 -18.53 -3.25 -2.00
CA LEU A 151 -18.84 -3.53 -3.40
C LEU A 151 -18.34 -4.91 -3.78
N LYS A 152 -19.13 -5.60 -4.58
CA LYS A 152 -18.88 -6.99 -5.00
C LYS A 152 -19.15 -7.15 -6.48
N VAL A 153 -18.55 -8.16 -7.12
CA VAL A 153 -18.76 -8.50 -8.54
C VAL A 153 -19.26 -9.93 -8.69
N HIS A 154 -19.99 -10.20 -9.77
CA HIS A 154 -20.53 -11.54 -10.10
C HIS A 154 -19.95 -12.12 -11.40
N ARG A 155 -19.15 -11.32 -12.11
CA ARG A 155 -18.53 -11.70 -13.38
C ARG A 155 -17.14 -11.07 -13.46
N ALA A 156 -16.23 -11.80 -14.09
CA ALA A 156 -14.89 -11.35 -14.39
C ALA A 156 -14.87 -10.50 -15.66
N GLY A 157 -13.79 -9.73 -15.84
CA GLY A 157 -13.58 -8.89 -17.02
C GLY A 157 -13.83 -7.40 -16.79
N VAL A 158 -13.33 -6.61 -17.74
CA VAL A 158 -13.19 -5.15 -17.65
C VAL A 158 -14.50 -4.43 -17.36
N ASP A 159 -15.59 -4.85 -18.01
CA ASP A 159 -16.90 -4.17 -17.90
C ASP A 159 -17.55 -4.34 -16.51
N PHE A 160 -17.11 -5.34 -15.74
CA PHE A 160 -17.62 -5.62 -14.40
C PHE A 160 -16.73 -5.06 -13.29
N GLY A 161 -15.66 -4.35 -13.65
CA GLY A 161 -14.70 -3.74 -12.73
C GLY A 161 -14.87 -2.23 -12.54
N LEU A 162 -13.77 -1.58 -12.14
CA LEU A 162 -13.64 -0.14 -12.00
C LEU A 162 -12.82 0.42 -13.16
N ARG A 163 -13.39 1.39 -13.89
CA ARG A 163 -12.74 2.13 -14.98
C ARG A 163 -12.63 3.60 -14.62
N LEU A 164 -11.41 4.12 -14.64
CA LEU A 164 -11.11 5.51 -14.31
C LEU A 164 -10.38 6.18 -15.47
N GLN A 165 -10.78 7.41 -15.79
CA GLN A 165 -9.95 8.34 -16.55
C GLN A 165 -9.51 9.44 -15.58
N LEU A 166 -8.20 9.50 -15.32
CA LEU A 166 -7.60 10.39 -14.33
C LEU A 166 -6.82 11.50 -15.04
N ASN A 167 -6.84 12.69 -14.44
CA ASN A 167 -6.00 13.82 -14.79
C ASN A 167 -4.95 14.00 -13.71
N VAL A 168 -3.66 13.86 -14.07
CA VAL A 168 -2.53 14.06 -13.16
C VAL A 168 -2.35 15.54 -12.79
N GLN A 169 -2.83 16.46 -13.63
CA GLN A 169 -2.66 17.91 -13.48
C GLN A 169 -1.18 18.31 -13.47
N GLN A 170 -0.45 17.91 -14.51
CA GLN A 170 1.00 18.13 -14.67
C GLN A 170 1.36 19.62 -14.57
N ASP A 171 0.47 20.49 -15.06
CA ASP A 171 0.58 21.95 -15.01
C ASP A 171 0.54 22.53 -13.59
N GLN A 172 0.07 21.74 -12.62
CA GLN A 172 -0.02 22.11 -11.21
C GLN A 172 1.11 21.52 -10.36
N TYR A 173 2.04 20.78 -10.95
CA TYR A 173 3.19 20.26 -10.23
C TYR A 173 4.11 21.43 -9.84
N TYR A 174 4.49 21.47 -8.57
CA TYR A 174 5.31 22.55 -8.04
C TYR A 174 6.38 22.05 -7.07
N GLY A 175 7.58 22.62 -7.21
CA GLY A 175 8.76 22.20 -6.45
C GLY A 175 9.38 20.91 -6.99
N ILE A 176 10.37 20.42 -6.25
CA ILE A 176 11.21 19.26 -6.61
C ILE A 176 11.04 18.12 -5.59
N LEU A 177 9.88 18.05 -4.94
CA LEU A 177 9.58 17.03 -3.92
C LEU A 177 9.57 15.61 -4.51
N ARG A 178 9.23 15.48 -5.80
CA ARG A 178 9.20 14.23 -6.56
C ARG A 178 9.66 14.52 -7.98
N ASP A 179 10.32 13.54 -8.58
CA ASP A 179 10.85 13.54 -9.94
C ASP A 179 9.89 12.90 -10.97
N SER A 180 8.94 12.11 -10.48
CA SER A 180 8.01 11.32 -11.26
C SER A 180 6.63 11.95 -11.33
N SER A 181 5.88 11.66 -12.40
CA SER A 181 4.50 12.10 -12.58
C SER A 181 3.56 10.95 -12.89
N GLY A 182 2.32 11.05 -12.40
CA GLY A 182 1.36 9.97 -12.48
C GLY A 182 0.59 9.75 -11.19
N PHE A 183 0.15 8.52 -10.99
CA PHE A 183 -0.48 8.07 -9.76
C PHE A 183 0.23 6.83 -9.22
N LYS A 184 0.35 6.74 -7.90
CA LYS A 184 0.65 5.49 -7.21
C LYS A 184 -0.66 4.84 -6.80
N VAL A 185 -0.79 3.54 -7.05
CA VAL A 185 -2.01 2.76 -6.85
C VAL A 185 -1.70 1.56 -5.98
N MET A 186 -2.52 1.30 -4.98
CA MET A 186 -2.43 0.11 -4.14
C MET A 186 -3.77 -0.60 -4.10
N ILE A 187 -3.76 -1.91 -4.31
CA ILE A 187 -4.92 -2.79 -4.20
C ILE A 187 -4.74 -3.63 -2.95
N HIS A 188 -5.69 -3.55 -2.03
CA HIS A 188 -5.56 -4.17 -0.71
C HIS A 188 -6.90 -4.62 -0.14
N ASP A 189 -6.84 -5.40 0.94
CA ASP A 189 -8.01 -5.76 1.72
C ASP A 189 -8.56 -4.52 2.45
N GLN A 190 -9.87 -4.46 2.67
CA GLN A 190 -10.50 -3.34 3.37
C GLN A 190 -10.01 -3.18 4.81
N ASN A 191 -9.54 -4.25 5.45
CA ASN A 191 -9.00 -4.19 6.81
C ASN A 191 -7.49 -3.87 6.84
N GLU A 192 -6.83 -3.79 5.68
CA GLU A 192 -5.41 -3.50 5.57
C GLU A 192 -5.18 -2.01 5.27
N PRO A 193 -4.37 -1.29 6.06
CA PRO A 193 -4.09 0.11 5.78
C PRO A 193 -3.21 0.27 4.52
N PRO A 194 -3.36 1.37 3.77
CA PRO A 194 -2.65 1.55 2.50
C PRO A 194 -1.18 1.99 2.71
N LEU A 195 -0.26 1.04 2.80
CA LEU A 195 1.20 1.28 2.74
C LEU A 195 1.67 1.57 1.31
N ILE A 196 1.09 2.61 0.69
CA ILE A 196 1.24 2.87 -0.74
C ILE A 196 2.69 3.16 -1.16
N ASN A 197 3.52 3.70 -0.27
CA ASN A 197 4.93 3.94 -0.57
C ASN A 197 5.71 2.64 -0.82
N GLU A 198 5.40 1.60 -0.08
CA GLU A 198 6.12 0.32 -0.10
C GLU A 198 5.48 -0.69 -1.05
N LEU A 199 4.15 -0.75 -1.08
CA LEU A 199 3.40 -1.81 -1.76
C LEU A 199 2.60 -1.34 -2.98
N GLY A 200 2.58 -0.04 -3.28
CA GLY A 200 1.86 0.52 -4.43
C GLY A 200 2.65 0.44 -5.74
N PHE A 201 1.97 0.17 -6.85
CA PHE A 201 2.52 0.26 -8.20
C PHE A 201 2.25 1.64 -8.82
N ALA A 202 3.09 2.08 -9.74
CA ALA A 202 2.94 3.37 -10.41
C ALA A 202 2.25 3.23 -11.77
N ILE A 203 1.44 4.23 -12.12
CA ILE A 203 0.85 4.41 -13.46
C ILE A 203 1.15 5.82 -13.96
N HIS A 204 1.43 5.97 -15.25
CA HIS A 204 1.90 7.21 -15.83
C HIS A 204 0.91 7.79 -16.85
N PRO A 205 0.91 9.12 -17.07
CA PRO A 205 0.08 9.76 -18.08
C PRO A 205 0.44 9.28 -19.50
N GLY A 206 -0.52 9.39 -20.43
CA GLY A 206 -0.36 8.97 -21.82
C GLY A 206 -0.52 7.46 -22.06
N MET A 207 -1.07 6.74 -21.08
CA MET A 207 -1.33 5.30 -21.16
C MET A 207 -2.76 4.97 -20.74
N HIS A 208 -3.26 3.89 -21.33
CA HIS A 208 -4.38 3.12 -20.79
C HIS A 208 -3.80 1.86 -20.14
N THR A 209 -3.93 1.78 -18.82
CA THR A 209 -3.42 0.67 -18.00
C THR A 209 -4.56 -0.28 -17.68
N PHE A 210 -4.40 -1.56 -18.02
CA PHE A 210 -5.29 -2.64 -17.64
C PHE A 210 -4.63 -3.42 -16.50
N CYS A 211 -5.30 -3.45 -15.36
CA CYS A 211 -4.89 -4.14 -14.15
C CYS A 211 -5.83 -5.32 -13.90
N SER A 212 -5.35 -6.50 -14.29
CA SER A 212 -6.00 -7.77 -13.99
C SER A 212 -5.69 -8.19 -12.56
N ILE A 213 -6.70 -8.60 -11.81
CA ILE A 213 -6.62 -8.91 -10.38
C ILE A 213 -6.95 -10.39 -10.15
N ARG A 214 -6.13 -11.07 -9.34
CA ARG A 214 -6.40 -12.41 -8.81
C ARG A 214 -6.44 -12.37 -7.28
N LYS A 215 -7.47 -12.96 -6.68
CA LYS A 215 -7.63 -13.03 -5.22
C LYS A 215 -7.05 -14.32 -4.67
N THR A 216 -6.15 -14.19 -3.70
CA THR A 216 -5.53 -15.32 -3.02
C THR A 216 -5.75 -15.20 -1.52
N LYS A 217 -6.29 -16.25 -0.89
CA LYS A 217 -6.43 -16.39 0.56
C LYS A 217 -5.37 -17.35 1.07
N VAL A 218 -4.55 -16.89 2.00
CA VAL A 218 -3.48 -17.66 2.65
C VAL A 218 -3.91 -17.97 4.08
N LEU A 219 -3.84 -19.26 4.45
CA LEU A 219 -4.12 -19.78 5.78
C LEU A 219 -2.85 -20.40 6.34
N ASN A 220 -2.35 -19.82 7.41
CA ASN A 220 -1.12 -20.24 8.09
C ASN A 220 -1.45 -21.04 9.35
N LEU A 221 -0.52 -21.90 9.78
CA LEU A 221 -0.65 -22.67 11.02
C LEU A 221 -0.07 -21.91 12.23
N PRO A 222 -0.73 -22.00 13.40
CA PRO A 222 -0.24 -21.41 14.64
C PRO A 222 0.91 -22.23 15.24
N LEU A 223 1.33 -21.94 16.48
CA LEU A 223 2.18 -22.87 17.23
C LEU A 223 1.46 -24.21 17.44
N PRO A 224 2.18 -25.36 17.40
CA PRO A 224 3.64 -25.53 17.42
C PRO A 224 4.32 -25.60 16.04
N TRP A 225 3.61 -25.31 14.96
CA TRP A 225 4.17 -25.39 13.60
C TRP A 225 5.10 -24.20 13.29
N GLU A 226 6.02 -24.39 12.34
CA GLU A 226 7.11 -23.44 12.03
C GLU A 226 6.63 -22.01 11.75
N THR A 227 5.48 -21.86 11.08
CA THR A 227 4.94 -20.54 10.72
C THR A 227 4.48 -19.75 11.93
N ALA A 228 4.12 -20.42 13.03
CA ALA A 228 3.78 -19.81 14.32
C ALA A 228 2.89 -18.56 14.18
N CYS A 229 1.81 -18.68 13.38
CA CYS A 229 0.96 -17.54 13.10
C CYS A 229 0.28 -17.01 14.37
N GLU A 230 0.11 -15.70 14.44
CA GLU A 230 -0.52 -15.04 15.59
C GLU A 230 -1.34 -13.83 15.13
N ASP A 231 -2.62 -13.81 15.49
CA ASP A 231 -3.50 -12.67 15.25
C ASP A 231 -3.52 -11.74 16.47
N LYS A 232 -2.43 -11.01 16.69
CA LYS A 232 -2.32 -9.97 17.74
C LYS A 232 -3.24 -8.80 17.42
N LYS A 233 -4.51 -8.83 17.81
CA LYS A 233 -5.45 -7.71 17.59
C LYS A 233 -4.88 -6.41 18.20
N PRO A 234 -4.40 -5.45 17.38
CA PRO A 234 -3.97 -4.16 17.87
C PRO A 234 -5.18 -3.32 18.25
N ASP A 235 -5.01 -2.50 19.29
CA ASP A 235 -6.02 -1.58 19.79
C ASP A 235 -6.59 -0.69 18.66
N GLY A 236 -7.91 -0.71 18.49
CA GLY A 236 -8.63 0.10 17.49
C GLY A 236 -8.81 -0.49 16.08
N SER A 237 -8.15 -1.60 15.71
CA SER A 237 -8.35 -2.23 14.38
C SER A 237 -9.26 -3.45 14.42
N LYS A 238 -10.10 -3.63 13.38
CA LYS A 238 -11.06 -4.74 13.32
C LYS A 238 -10.39 -6.11 13.18
N LYS A 239 -9.27 -6.17 12.44
CA LYS A 239 -8.51 -7.39 12.15
C LYS A 239 -7.01 -7.10 12.16
N TYR A 240 -6.23 -8.02 12.70
CA TYR A 240 -4.77 -7.95 12.63
C TYR A 240 -4.30 -8.06 11.17
N THR A 241 -3.43 -7.14 10.76
CA THR A 241 -2.69 -7.25 9.50
C THR A 241 -1.24 -6.89 9.77
N LYS A 242 -0.31 -7.55 9.08
CA LYS A 242 1.13 -7.25 9.21
C LYS A 242 1.41 -5.78 8.86
N SER A 243 0.72 -5.24 7.86
CA SER A 243 0.83 -3.85 7.43
C SER A 243 0.37 -2.86 8.52
N ALA A 244 -0.73 -3.14 9.25
CA ALA A 244 -1.14 -2.31 10.38
C ALA A 244 -0.14 -2.36 11.54
N CYS A 245 0.43 -3.53 11.83
CA CYS A 245 1.47 -3.69 12.83
C CYS A 245 2.72 -2.87 12.49
N LEU A 246 3.23 -2.99 11.26
CA LEU A 246 4.40 -2.25 10.79
C LEU A 246 4.14 -0.74 10.78
N MET A 247 2.94 -0.30 10.35
CA MET A 247 2.55 1.11 10.37
C MET A 247 2.56 1.68 11.80
N LYS A 248 2.06 0.91 12.78
CA LYS A 248 2.07 1.29 14.19
C LYS A 248 3.51 1.34 14.74
N CYS A 249 4.31 0.30 14.49
CA CYS A 249 5.70 0.23 14.95
C CYS A 249 6.52 1.41 14.40
N ARG A 250 6.39 1.72 13.11
CA ARG A 250 7.01 2.89 12.48
C ARG A 250 6.56 4.20 13.13
N ALA A 251 5.28 4.35 13.44
CA ALA A 251 4.76 5.54 14.11
C ALA A 251 5.35 5.71 15.52
N GLU A 252 5.41 4.62 16.30
CA GLU A 252 5.99 4.61 17.66
C GLU A 252 7.49 4.94 17.64
N PHE A 253 8.22 4.41 16.66
CA PHE A 253 9.64 4.72 16.45
C PHE A 253 9.86 6.21 16.11
N ILE A 254 9.04 6.79 15.23
CA ILE A 254 9.12 8.22 14.91
C ILE A 254 8.82 9.07 16.15
N ILE A 255 7.80 8.71 16.93
CA ILE A 255 7.43 9.44 18.15
C ILE A 255 8.54 9.34 19.21
N SER A 256 9.21 8.19 19.34
CA SER A 256 10.27 8.02 20.33
C SER A 256 11.49 8.91 20.06
N ILE A 257 11.84 9.09 18.78
CA ILE A 257 12.99 9.91 18.34
C ILE A 257 12.60 11.38 18.21
N CYS A 258 11.56 11.68 17.42
CA CYS A 258 11.20 13.05 17.04
C CYS A 258 10.22 13.73 18.03
N LYS A 259 9.68 13.01 19.01
CA LYS A 259 8.69 13.50 20.00
C LYS A 259 7.39 14.05 19.42
N CYS A 260 7.17 13.86 18.12
CA CYS A 260 5.98 14.24 17.38
C CYS A 260 5.58 13.06 16.46
N ARG A 261 4.32 13.02 16.04
CA ARG A 261 3.84 12.04 15.06
C ARG A 261 3.85 12.63 13.65
N SER A 262 4.12 11.78 12.67
CA SER A 262 3.96 12.15 11.27
C SER A 262 2.48 12.42 10.93
N PHE A 263 2.21 13.27 9.93
CA PHE A 263 0.87 13.82 9.64
C PHE A 263 -0.16 12.77 9.19
N GLN A 264 0.30 11.65 8.67
CA GLN A 264 -0.50 10.50 8.19
C GLN A 264 -0.88 9.53 9.31
N HIS A 265 -0.19 9.54 10.45
CA HIS A 265 -0.48 8.63 11.55
C HIS A 265 -1.50 9.23 12.50
N ALA A 266 -2.52 8.44 12.88
CA ALA A 266 -3.44 8.82 13.95
C ALA A 266 -2.77 8.66 15.33
N GLY A 267 -3.18 9.45 16.31
CA GLY A 267 -2.68 9.35 17.69
C GLY A 267 -2.79 10.66 18.46
N GLN A 268 -2.45 10.60 19.76
CA GLN A 268 -2.52 11.73 20.69
C GLN A 268 -1.28 12.65 20.63
N ALA A 269 -0.15 12.13 20.16
CA ALA A 269 1.08 12.92 20.01
C ALA A 269 0.85 14.11 19.05
N PRO A 270 1.56 15.24 19.25
CA PRO A 270 1.43 16.41 18.39
C PRO A 270 1.94 16.10 16.97
N VAL A 271 1.34 16.73 15.96
CA VAL A 271 1.78 16.58 14.57
C VAL A 271 3.11 17.30 14.35
N CYS A 272 4.08 16.62 13.73
CA CYS A 272 5.36 17.23 13.37
C CYS A 272 5.18 18.39 12.39
N LEU A 273 5.90 19.48 12.63
CA LEU A 273 5.99 20.63 11.74
C LEU A 273 6.80 20.30 10.48
N PRO A 274 6.66 21.07 9.39
CA PRO A 274 7.34 20.77 8.12
C PRO A 274 8.87 20.67 8.21
N HIS A 275 9.51 21.44 9.09
CA HIS A 275 10.96 21.36 9.30
C HIS A 275 11.34 20.08 10.07
N GLU A 276 10.56 19.69 11.08
CA GLU A 276 10.74 18.42 11.81
C GLU A 276 10.53 17.21 10.88
N ILE A 277 9.60 17.32 9.93
CA ILE A 277 9.40 16.30 8.89
C ILE A 277 10.67 16.12 8.05
N ARG A 278 11.30 17.21 7.62
CA ARG A 278 12.55 17.18 6.84
C ARG A 278 13.73 16.69 7.67
N ASP A 279 13.94 17.31 8.83
CA ASP A 279 15.19 17.23 9.60
C ASP A 279 15.22 16.01 10.55
N CYS A 280 14.06 15.53 11.00
CA CYS A 280 13.99 14.38 11.91
C CYS A 280 13.26 13.19 11.29
N VAL A 281 12.02 13.36 10.83
CA VAL A 281 11.18 12.22 10.43
C VAL A 281 11.73 11.49 9.21
N ARG A 282 12.21 12.20 8.18
CA ARG A 282 12.81 11.57 6.99
C ARG A 282 14.07 10.76 7.32
N PRO A 283 15.08 11.31 8.02
CA PRO A 283 16.21 10.51 8.49
C PRO A 283 15.78 9.33 9.37
N ALA A 284 14.86 9.54 10.31
CA ALA A 284 14.37 8.48 11.20
C ALA A 284 13.72 7.32 10.41
N ILE A 285 12.94 7.61 9.36
CA ILE A 285 12.38 6.56 8.49
C ILE A 285 13.50 5.80 7.77
N ALA A 286 14.52 6.49 7.28
CA ALA A 286 15.66 5.84 6.62
C ALA A 286 16.42 4.91 7.59
N THR A 287 16.64 5.35 8.82
CA THR A 287 17.22 4.53 9.90
C THR A 287 16.33 3.33 10.21
N PHE A 288 15.02 3.54 10.36
CA PHE A 288 14.05 2.47 10.64
C PHE A 288 14.06 1.37 9.57
N MET A 289 14.20 1.75 8.29
CA MET A 289 14.30 0.78 7.19
C MET A 289 15.62 0.00 7.19
N ASN A 290 16.69 0.56 7.76
CA ASN A 290 18.00 -0.07 7.82
C ASN A 290 18.20 -0.95 9.08
N GLU A 291 17.59 -0.56 10.21
CA GLU A 291 17.72 -1.21 11.53
C GLU A 291 16.51 -2.07 11.89
N SER A 292 15.83 -2.64 10.88
CA SER A 292 14.47 -3.21 10.96
C SER A 292 14.27 -4.41 11.89
N ASP A 293 15.26 -4.78 12.71
CA ASP A 293 15.18 -5.87 13.69
C ASP A 293 14.32 -5.53 14.92
N HIS A 294 13.86 -4.28 15.07
CA HIS A 294 13.16 -3.81 16.27
C HIS A 294 11.62 -3.98 16.26
N CYS A 295 11.01 -4.47 15.17
CA CYS A 295 9.55 -4.63 15.09
C CYS A 295 9.10 -6.10 15.13
N GLU A 296 8.52 -6.51 16.26
CA GLU A 296 7.89 -7.83 16.40
C GLU A 296 6.47 -7.86 15.80
N CYS A 297 6.40 -8.00 14.47
CA CYS A 297 5.14 -8.19 13.75
C CYS A 297 4.99 -9.63 13.25
N PRO A 298 4.31 -10.52 14.01
CA PRO A 298 4.12 -11.91 13.62
C PRO A 298 3.35 -12.05 12.31
N VAL A 299 3.41 -13.24 11.72
CA VAL A 299 2.62 -13.54 10.53
C VAL A 299 1.15 -13.77 10.91
N PRO A 300 0.18 -13.16 10.21
CA PRO A 300 -1.24 -13.38 10.49
C PRO A 300 -1.65 -14.80 10.11
N CYS A 301 -2.63 -15.37 10.82
CA CYS A 301 -3.15 -16.70 10.52
C CYS A 301 -3.99 -16.73 9.26
N GLU A 302 -4.70 -15.64 8.95
CA GLU A 302 -5.43 -15.48 7.70
C GLU A 302 -5.02 -14.18 7.00
N LYS A 303 -4.50 -14.31 5.78
CA LYS A 303 -4.13 -13.18 4.92
C LYS A 303 -4.85 -13.24 3.57
N ILE A 304 -5.39 -12.11 3.15
CA ILE A 304 -5.90 -11.93 1.79
C ILE A 304 -4.83 -11.17 0.99
N ARG A 305 -4.52 -11.65 -0.21
CA ARG A 305 -3.57 -11.04 -1.13
C ARG A 305 -4.25 -10.85 -2.48
N TYR A 306 -4.10 -9.65 -3.05
CA TYR A 306 -4.50 -9.37 -4.42
C TYR A 306 -3.24 -9.34 -5.29
N GLN A 307 -3.13 -10.26 -6.22
CA GLN A 307 -2.05 -10.28 -7.21
C GLN A 307 -2.51 -9.51 -8.43
N THR A 308 -1.65 -8.64 -8.93
CA THR A 308 -1.95 -7.79 -10.08
C THR A 308 -1.06 -8.15 -11.27
N GLN A 309 -1.66 -8.14 -12.45
CA GLN A 309 -0.94 -8.21 -13.71
C GLN A 309 -1.31 -6.97 -14.53
N LEU A 310 -0.28 -6.21 -14.91
CA LEU A 310 -0.44 -4.96 -15.64
C LEU A 310 -0.19 -5.19 -17.13
N SER A 311 -1.03 -4.60 -17.96
CA SER A 311 -0.82 -4.47 -19.40
C SER A 311 -1.22 -3.06 -19.83
N TYR A 312 -0.72 -2.64 -21.00
CA TYR A 312 -0.75 -1.24 -21.37
C TYR A 312 -1.11 -1.05 -22.85
N ALA A 313 -1.87 -0.01 -23.13
CA ALA A 313 -2.08 0.53 -24.46
C ALA A 313 -1.73 2.01 -24.50
N GLN A 314 -1.25 2.49 -25.65
CA GLN A 314 -0.95 3.90 -25.84
C GLN A 314 -2.22 4.74 -25.83
N MET A 315 -2.23 5.83 -25.05
CA MET A 315 -3.33 6.80 -25.01
C MET A 315 -2.80 8.23 -25.22
N PRO A 316 -3.55 9.12 -25.89
CA PRO A 316 -4.68 8.83 -26.77
C PRO A 316 -4.23 8.21 -28.10
N ALA A 317 -5.16 7.56 -28.80
CA ALA A 317 -4.99 7.25 -30.22
C ALA A 317 -4.87 8.53 -31.04
N LYS A 318 -4.01 8.54 -32.07
CA LYS A 318 -3.72 9.72 -32.90
C LYS A 318 -4.98 10.37 -33.47
N HIS A 319 -5.83 9.58 -34.14
CA HIS A 319 -7.07 10.07 -34.72
C HIS A 319 -8.06 10.61 -33.67
N TYR A 320 -8.09 10.01 -32.47
CA TYR A 320 -8.93 10.50 -31.37
C TYR A 320 -8.46 11.88 -30.90
N SER A 321 -7.16 12.10 -30.73
CA SER A 321 -6.63 13.41 -30.37
C SER A 321 -6.89 14.47 -31.44
N GLU A 322 -6.76 14.13 -32.72
CA GLU A 322 -7.01 15.05 -33.84
C GLU A 322 -8.50 15.44 -33.94
N ALA A 323 -9.40 14.47 -33.78
CA ALA A 323 -10.84 14.72 -33.74
C ALA A 323 -11.22 15.64 -32.56
N LEU A 324 -10.63 15.41 -31.39
CA LEU A 324 -10.88 16.25 -30.20
C LEU A 324 -10.31 17.66 -30.38
N ALA A 325 -9.13 17.79 -31.01
CA ALA A 325 -8.52 19.07 -31.33
C ALA A 325 -9.41 19.92 -32.23
N LYS A 326 -9.96 19.32 -33.30
CA LYS A 326 -10.91 19.97 -34.22
C LYS A 326 -12.19 20.42 -33.51
N LEU A 327 -12.76 19.56 -32.67
CA LEU A 327 -13.98 19.87 -31.90
C LEU A 327 -13.77 21.04 -30.91
N LYS A 328 -12.56 21.17 -30.36
CA LYS A 328 -12.22 22.21 -29.38
C LYS A 328 -11.56 23.45 -30.00
N HIS A 329 -11.37 23.48 -31.32
CA HIS A 329 -10.66 24.54 -32.03
C HIS A 329 -9.24 24.81 -31.46
N ILE A 330 -8.52 23.74 -31.12
CA ILE A 330 -7.15 23.78 -30.62
C ILE A 330 -6.23 23.08 -31.62
N ASP A 331 -4.97 23.51 -31.67
CA ASP A 331 -3.92 22.86 -32.46
C ASP A 331 -3.76 21.35 -32.11
N GLU A 332 -3.58 20.52 -33.13
CA GLU A 332 -3.55 19.05 -33.00
C GLU A 332 -2.38 18.57 -32.15
N GLU A 333 -1.19 19.15 -32.35
CA GLU A 333 0.01 18.80 -31.60
C GLU A 333 -0.13 19.22 -30.14
N ARG A 334 -0.59 20.46 -29.90
CA ARG A 334 -0.85 20.96 -28.54
C ARG A 334 -1.87 20.11 -27.78
N MET A 335 -2.96 19.71 -28.43
CA MET A 335 -3.97 18.83 -27.83
C MET A 335 -3.37 17.46 -27.48
N ARG A 336 -2.61 16.87 -28.42
CA ARG A 336 -1.99 15.56 -28.21
C ARG A 336 -0.98 15.58 -27.07
N HIS A 337 -0.14 16.62 -26.96
CA HIS A 337 0.76 16.81 -25.84
C HIS A 337 0.01 16.95 -24.52
N PHE A 338 -1.00 17.82 -24.47
CA PHE A 338 -1.80 18.00 -23.27
C PHE A 338 -2.41 16.67 -22.77
N LEU A 339 -3.03 15.90 -23.67
CA LEU A 339 -3.65 14.62 -23.33
C LEU A 339 -2.61 13.60 -22.84
N ARG A 340 -1.42 13.56 -23.46
CA ARG A 340 -0.35 12.63 -23.08
C ARG A 340 0.31 12.97 -21.75
N ASP A 341 0.45 14.25 -21.44
CA ASP A 341 1.12 14.68 -20.22
C ASP A 341 0.17 14.68 -19.02
N ASN A 342 -1.15 14.78 -19.26
CA ASN A 342 -2.13 14.99 -18.19
C ASN A 342 -3.09 13.82 -17.98
N LEU A 343 -3.49 13.09 -19.02
CA LEU A 343 -4.54 12.06 -18.89
C LEU A 343 -3.97 10.65 -18.89
N LEU A 344 -4.58 9.79 -18.09
CA LEU A 344 -4.43 8.34 -18.18
C LEU A 344 -5.75 7.63 -17.94
N GLU A 345 -5.81 6.39 -18.38
CA GLU A 345 -6.91 5.47 -18.09
C GLU A 345 -6.42 4.29 -17.26
N LEU A 346 -7.23 3.87 -16.30
CA LEU A 346 -6.98 2.74 -15.42
C LEU A 346 -8.23 1.87 -15.36
N ASP A 347 -8.11 0.63 -15.84
CA ASP A 347 -9.12 -0.41 -15.76
C ASP A 347 -8.68 -1.46 -14.73
N LEU A 348 -9.49 -1.70 -13.71
CA LEU A 348 -9.24 -2.63 -12.61
C LEU A 348 -10.34 -3.69 -12.58
N TYR A 349 -10.00 -4.95 -12.79
CA TYR A 349 -10.99 -6.02 -12.91
C TYR A 349 -10.42 -7.37 -12.46
N PHE A 350 -11.29 -8.29 -12.06
CA PHE A 350 -10.88 -9.66 -11.81
C PHE A 350 -10.68 -10.41 -13.12
N GLU A 351 -9.58 -11.16 -13.22
CA GLU A 351 -9.29 -12.02 -14.37
C GLU A 351 -10.30 -13.16 -14.50
N GLU A 352 -10.63 -13.76 -13.35
CA GLU A 352 -11.50 -14.91 -13.23
C GLU A 352 -12.32 -14.79 -11.96
N MET A 353 -13.48 -15.45 -11.93
CA MET A 353 -14.33 -15.58 -10.73
C MET A 353 -13.84 -16.71 -9.82
N THR A 354 -12.53 -16.76 -9.57
CA THR A 354 -11.88 -17.78 -8.76
C THR A 354 -11.09 -17.15 -7.61
N THR A 355 -11.15 -17.78 -6.44
CA THR A 355 -10.26 -17.47 -5.32
C THR A 355 -9.27 -18.61 -5.17
N GLN A 356 -7.97 -18.28 -5.18
CA GLN A 356 -6.92 -19.24 -4.86
C GLN A 356 -6.80 -19.35 -3.34
N VAL A 357 -6.90 -20.57 -2.80
CA VAL A 357 -6.65 -20.81 -1.37
C VAL A 357 -5.33 -21.54 -1.24
N ILE A 358 -4.41 -20.96 -0.46
CA ILE A 358 -3.13 -21.56 -0.09
C ILE A 358 -3.21 -21.82 1.41
N GLN A 359 -3.36 -23.08 1.79
CA GLN A 359 -3.52 -23.47 3.18
C GLN A 359 -2.36 -24.36 3.58
N GLN A 360 -1.73 -24.04 4.71
CA GLN A 360 -0.82 -24.94 5.39
C GLN A 360 -1.64 -26.01 6.12
N VAL A 361 -1.30 -27.27 5.87
CA VAL A 361 -1.87 -28.43 6.55
C VAL A 361 -0.73 -29.18 7.25
N PRO A 362 -0.99 -29.82 8.41
CA PRO A 362 0.02 -30.64 9.04
C PRO A 362 0.48 -31.72 8.06
N ALA A 363 1.79 -31.97 7.98
CA ALA A 363 2.30 -33.07 7.15
C ALA A 363 1.94 -34.44 7.73
N TYR A 364 1.64 -34.49 9.03
CA TYR A 364 1.33 -35.71 9.75
C TYR A 364 0.28 -35.41 10.82
N ASP A 365 -0.87 -36.03 10.68
CA ASP A 365 -2.00 -35.89 11.60
C ASP A 365 -1.94 -36.97 12.69
N GLU A 366 -2.60 -36.73 13.82
CA GLU A 366 -2.64 -37.68 14.94
C GLU A 366 -3.24 -39.04 14.53
N GLU A 367 -4.21 -39.03 13.61
CA GLU A 367 -4.82 -40.26 13.07
C GLU A 367 -3.78 -41.11 12.32
N SER A 368 -2.93 -40.48 11.51
CA SER A 368 -1.83 -41.16 10.81
C SER A 368 -0.81 -41.71 11.80
N LEU A 369 -0.52 -40.99 12.90
CA LEU A 369 0.35 -41.47 13.97
C LEU A 369 -0.14 -42.77 14.58
N PHE A 370 -1.42 -42.81 14.98
CA PHE A 370 -2.00 -44.03 15.53
C PHE A 370 -2.14 -45.14 14.49
N GLY A 371 -2.39 -44.78 13.24
CA GLY A 371 -2.39 -45.71 12.11
C GLY A 371 -1.06 -46.41 11.91
N ASP A 372 0.04 -45.66 11.90
CA ASP A 372 1.39 -46.21 11.70
C ASP A 372 1.85 -47.01 12.92
N ILE A 373 1.61 -46.53 14.15
CA ILE A 373 1.92 -47.29 15.37
C ILE A 373 1.12 -48.60 15.39
N GLY A 374 -0.19 -48.53 15.15
CA GLY A 374 -1.06 -49.69 15.09
C GLY A 374 -0.67 -50.67 13.98
N GLY A 375 -0.28 -50.15 12.82
CA GLY A 375 0.18 -50.93 11.68
C GLY A 375 1.48 -51.68 11.99
N GLN A 376 2.48 -51.01 12.59
CA GLN A 376 3.76 -51.63 12.94
C GLN A 376 3.60 -52.66 14.06
N VAL A 377 2.80 -52.37 15.09
CA VAL A 377 2.50 -53.32 16.19
C VAL A 377 1.73 -54.53 15.64
N GLY A 378 0.73 -54.30 14.79
CA GLY A 378 -0.04 -55.36 14.15
C GLY A 378 0.82 -56.24 13.23
N LEU A 379 1.73 -55.66 12.47
CA LEU A 379 2.60 -56.38 11.53
C LEU A 379 3.67 -57.22 12.25
N PHE A 380 4.39 -56.64 13.21
CA PHE A 380 5.52 -57.33 13.85
C PHE A 380 5.11 -58.26 14.98
N LEU A 381 4.09 -57.89 15.77
CA LEU A 381 3.69 -58.64 16.96
C LEU A 381 2.39 -59.42 16.76
N GLY A 382 1.64 -59.17 15.68
CA GLY A 382 0.27 -59.67 15.54
C GLY A 382 -0.68 -59.11 16.61
N ALA A 383 -0.25 -58.06 17.31
CA ALA A 383 -0.94 -57.48 18.45
C ALA A 383 -1.88 -56.38 17.98
N SER A 384 -3.01 -56.25 18.68
CA SER A 384 -4.00 -55.20 18.46
C SER A 384 -4.34 -54.49 19.77
N MET A 385 -5.18 -53.45 19.70
CA MET A 385 -5.71 -52.79 20.90
C MET A 385 -6.35 -53.80 21.88
N LEU A 386 -6.99 -54.86 21.35
CA LEU A 386 -7.59 -55.91 22.18
C LEU A 386 -6.53 -56.70 22.96
N THR A 387 -5.40 -57.04 22.34
CA THR A 387 -4.32 -57.75 23.06
C THR A 387 -3.71 -56.92 24.18
N ILE A 388 -3.65 -55.60 24.04
CA ILE A 388 -3.20 -54.70 25.12
C ILE A 388 -4.21 -54.72 26.27
N LEU A 389 -5.52 -54.65 25.97
CA LEU A 389 -6.57 -54.73 26.97
C LEU A 389 -6.57 -56.07 27.72
N GLU A 390 -6.30 -57.18 27.03
CA GLU A 390 -6.15 -58.50 27.67
C GLU A 390 -4.96 -58.55 28.65
N ILE A 391 -3.81 -57.98 28.28
CA ILE A 391 -2.66 -57.89 29.18
C ILE A 391 -2.98 -57.04 30.41
N VAL A 392 -3.70 -55.93 30.23
CA VAL A 392 -4.15 -55.08 31.35
C VAL A 392 -5.14 -55.81 32.25
N ASP A 393 -6.10 -56.57 31.70
CA ASP A 393 -7.02 -57.39 32.51
C ASP A 393 -6.27 -58.45 33.30
N LEU A 394 -5.33 -59.15 32.66
CA LEU A 394 -4.50 -60.16 33.33
C LEU A 394 -3.68 -59.55 34.48
N LEU A 395 -3.00 -58.42 34.25
CA LEU A 395 -2.24 -57.71 35.28
C LEU A 395 -3.15 -57.22 36.41
N GLY A 396 -4.33 -56.69 36.09
CA GLY A 396 -5.34 -56.28 37.05
C GLY A 396 -5.77 -57.43 37.96
N ARG A 397 -6.09 -58.60 37.38
CA ARG A 397 -6.42 -59.82 38.15
C ARG A 397 -5.28 -60.27 39.04
N VAL A 398 -4.04 -60.29 38.53
CA VAL A 398 -2.85 -60.66 39.31
C VAL A 398 -2.65 -59.71 40.50
N LEU A 399 -2.81 -58.40 40.29
CA LEU A 399 -2.72 -57.41 41.37
C LEU A 399 -3.83 -57.59 42.40
N ILE A 400 -5.08 -57.79 41.96
CA ILE A 400 -6.21 -58.06 42.87
C ILE A 400 -5.94 -59.30 43.74
N ILE A 401 -5.43 -60.39 43.16
CA ILE A 401 -5.07 -61.60 43.91
C ILE A 401 -3.95 -61.30 44.90
N LYS A 402 -2.91 -60.58 44.48
CA LYS A 402 -1.73 -60.28 45.32
C LYS A 402 -2.06 -59.33 46.48
N PHE A 403 -2.94 -58.36 46.27
CA PHE A 403 -3.41 -57.43 47.33
C PHE A 403 -4.52 -58.04 48.19
N GLY A 404 -5.40 -58.87 47.62
CA GLY A 404 -6.40 -59.65 48.37
C GLY A 404 -5.76 -60.67 49.31
N SER A 405 -4.67 -61.33 48.88
CA SER A 405 -3.92 -62.27 49.72
C SER A 405 -3.11 -61.58 50.82
N ARG A 406 -2.77 -60.28 50.69
CA ARG A 406 -2.17 -59.48 51.79
C ARG A 406 -3.20 -59.08 52.84
N ARG A 407 -4.41 -58.69 52.42
CA ARG A 407 -5.50 -58.33 53.34
C ARG A 407 -6.02 -59.52 54.18
N ILE A 408 -5.88 -60.76 53.70
CA ILE A 408 -6.17 -61.98 54.49
C ILE A 408 -5.05 -62.28 55.50
N LYS A 409 -3.78 -61.95 55.20
CA LYS A 409 -2.68 -62.11 56.16
C LYS A 409 -2.73 -61.11 57.32
N ASP A 410 -3.22 -59.88 57.08
CA ASP A 410 -3.35 -58.86 58.13
C ASP A 410 -4.58 -59.08 59.06
N HIS A 411 -5.49 -60.00 58.70
CA HIS A 411 -6.60 -60.44 59.57
C HIS A 411 -6.32 -61.76 60.31
N LEU A 412 -5.12 -62.35 60.12
CA LEU A 412 -4.69 -63.63 60.70
C LEU A 412 -3.45 -63.50 61.60
N VAL A 413 -3.15 -62.29 62.08
CA VAL A 413 -2.15 -62.03 63.15
C VAL A 413 -2.86 -61.53 64.39
#